data_AF-A0A4Q6EMS7-F1
#
_entry.id   AF-A0A4Q6EMS7-F1
#
_cell.length_a   1.000
_cell.length_b   1.000
_cell.length_c   1.000
_cell.angle_alpha   90.00
_cell.angle_beta   90.00
_cell.angle_gamma   90.00
#
_symmetry.space_group_name_H-M   'P 1'
#
loop_
_entity.id
_entity.type
_entity.pdbx_description
1 polymer ?
#
loop_
_entity_poly.entity_id
_entity_poly.type
_entity_poly.pdbx_seq_one_letter_code
_entity_poly.pdbx_strand_id
1 'polypeptide(L)'
;MLAEAHRVLGADDLSAIGKGTGDEYVRRLRASALLHKVLETPGPASAEKGEALYLLGQVYQRLNHHLFFRFGEMYLKACVQEYAGKKVAKDCYVAYDRAVKEGYTGSGGTKIPADEKAELDRLKLLGEGNNVSPKAPAEDAGKSGR
;
A
#
# COMPACT_ATOMS: atom_id res chain seq x y z
N MET A 1 14.95 -8.15 -12.06
CA MET A 1 14.06 -8.76 -11.04
C MET A 1 12.62 -8.32 -11.21
N LEU A 2 12.36 -7.01 -11.39
CA LEU A 2 11.02 -6.49 -11.65
C LEU A 2 10.33 -7.13 -12.87
N ALA A 3 11.02 -7.26 -14.01
CA ALA A 3 10.47 -7.92 -15.20
C ALA A 3 10.04 -9.38 -14.95
N GLU A 4 10.79 -10.11 -14.12
CA GLU A 4 10.43 -11.48 -13.73
C GLU A 4 9.24 -11.50 -12.78
N ALA A 5 9.12 -10.53 -11.87
CA ALA A 5 7.95 -10.39 -11.02
C ALA A 5 6.69 -10.16 -11.86
N HIS A 6 6.76 -9.31 -12.89
CA HIS A 6 5.68 -9.13 -13.87
C HIS A 6 5.33 -10.43 -14.59
N ARG A 7 6.33 -11.17 -15.05
CA ARG A 7 6.11 -12.45 -15.73
C ARG A 7 5.43 -13.49 -14.82
N VAL A 8 5.83 -13.53 -13.54
CA VAL A 8 5.24 -14.43 -12.54
C VAL A 8 3.81 -14.02 -12.18
N LEU A 9 3.52 -12.72 -12.08
CA LEU A 9 2.15 -12.24 -11.89
C LEU A 9 1.30 -12.55 -13.13
N GLY A 10 1.85 -12.39 -14.33
CA GLY A 10 1.16 -12.75 -15.58
C GLY A 10 -0.17 -12.00 -15.72
N ALA A 11 -1.26 -12.73 -15.95
CA ALA A 11 -2.62 -12.20 -16.03
C ALA A 11 -3.36 -12.21 -14.67
N ASP A 12 -2.63 -12.23 -13.55
CA ASP A 12 -3.25 -12.17 -12.21
C ASP A 12 -4.10 -10.90 -12.07
N ASP A 13 -5.36 -11.09 -11.66
CA ASP A 13 -6.28 -9.99 -11.46
C ASP A 13 -5.98 -9.29 -10.14
N LEU A 14 -5.17 -8.23 -10.24
CA LEU A 14 -4.86 -7.35 -9.11
C LEU A 14 -5.94 -6.26 -8.90
N SER A 15 -7.13 -6.42 -9.47
CA SER A 15 -8.25 -5.48 -9.27
C SER A 15 -9.16 -5.88 -8.10
N ALA A 16 -9.43 -7.17 -7.89
CA ALA A 16 -10.27 -7.67 -6.79
C ALA A 16 -9.45 -7.94 -5.50
N ILE A 17 -9.93 -7.49 -4.34
CA ILE A 17 -9.33 -7.78 -3.03
C ILE A 17 -10.03 -9.02 -2.44
N GLY A 18 -9.25 -10.03 -2.04
CA GLY A 18 -9.78 -11.31 -1.55
C GLY A 18 -8.87 -12.50 -1.87
N LYS A 19 -9.32 -13.70 -1.48
CA LYS A 19 -8.59 -14.94 -1.77
C LYS A 19 -8.69 -15.27 -3.26
N GLY A 20 -7.53 -15.35 -3.91
CA GLY A 20 -7.39 -15.90 -5.25
C GLY A 20 -7.39 -17.44 -5.27
N THR A 21 -7.13 -18.02 -6.44
CA THR A 21 -6.89 -19.46 -6.58
C THR A 21 -5.60 -19.91 -5.88
N GLY A 22 -5.42 -21.21 -5.66
CA GLY A 22 -4.17 -21.75 -5.09
C GLY A 22 -2.93 -21.39 -5.92
N ASP A 23 -3.07 -21.40 -7.25
CA ASP A 23 -1.99 -21.03 -8.15
C ASP A 23 -1.67 -19.53 -8.09
N GLU A 24 -2.69 -18.66 -8.00
CA GLU A 24 -2.50 -17.22 -7.77
C GLU A 24 -1.76 -16.96 -6.46
N TYR A 25 -2.11 -17.67 -5.39
CA TYR A 25 -1.41 -17.54 -4.11
C TYR A 25 0.09 -17.84 -4.24
N VAL A 26 0.45 -18.95 -4.89
CA VAL A 26 1.85 -19.32 -5.12
C VAL A 26 2.57 -18.28 -6.00
N ARG A 27 1.92 -17.81 -7.08
CA ARG A 27 2.50 -16.77 -7.95
C ARG A 27 2.72 -15.46 -7.19
N ARG A 28 1.75 -15.02 -6.39
CA ARG A 28 1.85 -13.81 -5.54
C ARG A 28 2.98 -13.91 -4.53
N LEU A 29 3.15 -15.06 -3.87
CA LEU A 29 4.31 -15.32 -2.99
C LEU A 29 5.63 -15.19 -3.74
N ARG A 30 5.76 -15.85 -4.90
CA ARG A 30 6.99 -15.77 -5.71
C ARG A 30 7.25 -14.35 -6.19
N ALA A 31 6.22 -13.63 -6.63
CA ALA A 31 6.32 -12.24 -7.03
C ALA A 31 6.79 -11.35 -5.88
N SER A 32 6.21 -11.50 -4.67
CA SER A 32 6.64 -10.71 -3.51
C SER A 32 8.13 -10.88 -3.19
N ALA A 33 8.67 -12.11 -3.29
CA ALA A 33 10.09 -12.36 -3.07
C ALA A 33 10.97 -11.64 -4.11
N LEU A 34 10.54 -11.59 -5.37
CA LEU A 34 11.26 -10.89 -6.44
C LEU A 34 11.19 -9.37 -6.27
N LEU A 35 10.04 -8.83 -5.86
CA LEU A 35 9.84 -7.40 -5.64
C LEU A 35 10.64 -6.90 -4.43
N HIS A 36 10.72 -7.68 -3.36
CA HIS A 36 11.61 -7.39 -2.22
C HIS A 36 13.06 -7.23 -2.64
N LYS A 37 13.57 -8.13 -3.50
CA LYS A 37 14.94 -8.00 -4.02
C LYS A 37 15.15 -6.74 -4.86
N VAL A 38 14.11 -6.21 -5.52
CA VAL A 38 14.19 -4.90 -6.20
C VAL A 38 14.41 -3.79 -5.18
N LEU A 39 13.71 -3.82 -4.05
CA LEU A 39 13.88 -2.83 -2.97
C LEU A 39 15.26 -2.92 -2.30
N GLU A 40 15.74 -4.15 -2.09
CA GLU A 40 17.05 -4.46 -1.49
C GLU A 40 18.24 -4.05 -2.38
N THR A 41 18.02 -3.84 -3.68
CA THR A 41 19.08 -3.43 -4.61
C THR A 41 19.62 -2.06 -4.19
N PRO A 42 20.94 -1.88 -3.96
CA PRO A 42 21.50 -0.60 -3.53
C PRO A 42 21.25 0.51 -4.55
N GLY A 43 21.07 1.74 -4.06
CA GLY A 43 20.90 2.91 -4.91
C GLY A 43 19.71 3.78 -4.49
N PRO A 44 19.60 4.98 -5.08
CA PRO A 44 18.57 5.94 -4.73
C PRO A 44 17.16 5.45 -5.13
N ALA A 45 16.14 6.21 -4.74
CA ALA A 45 14.78 6.00 -5.20
C ALA A 45 14.71 6.01 -6.74
N SER A 46 14.28 4.89 -7.33
CA SER A 46 14.14 4.71 -8.78
C SER A 46 12.70 4.38 -9.15
N ALA A 47 12.32 4.58 -10.42
CA ALA A 47 10.99 4.21 -10.92
C ALA A 47 10.67 2.72 -10.63
N GLU A 48 11.66 1.84 -10.80
CA GLU A 48 11.53 0.41 -10.53
C GLU A 48 11.22 0.11 -9.06
N LYS A 49 11.88 0.81 -8.13
CA LYS A 49 11.62 0.66 -6.69
C LYS A 49 10.22 1.18 -6.31
N GLY A 50 9.78 2.26 -6.92
CA GLY A 50 8.43 2.79 -6.70
C GLY A 50 7.35 1.84 -7.21
N GLU A 51 7.57 1.26 -8.39
CA GLU A 51 6.70 0.22 -8.94
C GLU A 51 6.72 -1.05 -8.09
N ALA A 52 7.88 -1.44 -7.55
CA ALA A 52 7.98 -2.58 -6.65
C ALA A 52 7.16 -2.38 -5.37
N LEU A 53 7.20 -1.18 -4.76
CA LEU A 53 6.34 -0.84 -3.62
C LEU A 53 4.85 -0.91 -3.98
N TYR A 54 4.45 -0.35 -5.13
CA TYR A 54 3.08 -0.43 -5.62
C TYR A 54 2.60 -1.88 -5.75
N LEU A 55 3.39 -2.72 -6.42
CA LEU A 55 3.08 -4.12 -6.65
C LEU A 55 3.07 -4.94 -5.35
N LEU A 56 4.00 -4.70 -4.42
CA LEU A 56 3.98 -5.34 -3.10
C LEU A 56 2.72 -4.97 -2.33
N GLY A 57 2.34 -3.69 -2.36
CA GLY A 57 1.07 -3.21 -1.82
C GLY A 57 -0.11 -4.04 -2.34
N GLN A 58 -0.22 -4.15 -3.66
CA GLN A 58 -1.28 -4.90 -4.33
C GLN A 58 -1.24 -6.41 -4.03
N VAL A 59 -0.06 -7.02 -3.99
CA VAL A 59 0.14 -8.44 -3.71
C VAL A 59 -0.26 -8.77 -2.27
N TYR A 60 0.19 -8.00 -1.27
CA TYR A 60 -0.10 -8.30 0.13
C TYR A 60 -1.57 -8.09 0.51
N GLN A 61 -2.29 -7.20 -0.18
CA GLN A 61 -3.74 -7.10 -0.03
C GLN A 61 -4.48 -8.38 -0.43
N ARG A 62 -3.83 -9.28 -1.20
CA ARG A 62 -4.45 -10.44 -1.86
C ARG A 62 -3.86 -11.79 -1.47
N LEU A 63 -2.67 -11.80 -0.89
CA LEU A 63 -1.96 -13.02 -0.52
C LEU A 63 -2.68 -13.71 0.65
N ASN A 64 -3.02 -12.96 1.70
CA ASN A 64 -3.94 -13.41 2.74
C ASN A 64 -4.43 -12.16 3.49
N HIS A 65 -5.50 -11.56 3.00
CA HIS A 65 -5.95 -10.24 3.47
C HIS A 65 -6.08 -10.17 5.01
N HIS A 66 -6.61 -11.22 5.64
CA HIS A 66 -6.76 -11.27 7.10
C HIS A 66 -5.43 -11.16 7.87
N LEU A 67 -4.32 -11.66 7.31
CA LEU A 67 -3.01 -11.64 7.96
C LEU A 67 -2.15 -10.45 7.52
N PHE A 68 -2.27 -10.03 6.26
CA PHE A 68 -1.29 -9.15 5.62
C PHE A 68 -1.87 -7.82 5.11
N PHE A 69 -3.13 -7.48 5.40
CA PHE A 69 -3.71 -6.20 4.95
C PHE A 69 -2.86 -4.99 5.36
N ARG A 70 -2.34 -4.98 6.59
CA ARG A 70 -1.44 -3.93 7.08
C ARG A 70 -0.13 -3.84 6.29
N PHE A 71 0.41 -4.96 5.82
CA PHE A 71 1.60 -4.92 4.97
C PHE A 71 1.29 -4.28 3.61
N GLY A 72 0.15 -4.64 3.00
CA GLY A 72 -0.30 -4.00 1.77
C GLY A 72 -0.42 -2.48 1.93
N GLU A 73 -1.08 -2.03 2.99
CA GLU A 73 -1.19 -0.61 3.36
C GLU A 73 0.19 0.04 3.57
N MET A 74 1.11 -0.61 4.29
CA MET A 74 2.44 -0.08 4.57
C MET A 74 3.26 0.17 3.29
N TYR A 75 3.29 -0.76 2.34
CA TYR A 75 4.02 -0.55 1.07
C TYR A 75 3.40 0.55 0.22
N LEU A 76 2.07 0.67 0.20
CA LEU A 76 1.39 1.74 -0.52
C LEU A 76 1.67 3.10 0.13
N LYS A 77 1.66 3.19 1.47
CA LYS A 77 2.06 4.41 2.20
C LYS A 77 3.50 4.81 1.88
N ALA A 78 4.44 3.87 1.98
CA ALA A 78 5.84 4.10 1.66
C ALA A 78 6.01 4.59 0.22
N CYS A 79 5.31 3.97 -0.73
CA CYS A 79 5.29 4.41 -2.13
C CYS A 79 4.84 5.87 -2.27
N VAL A 80 3.72 6.27 -1.66
CA VAL A 80 3.23 7.65 -1.73
C VAL A 80 4.25 8.64 -1.12
N GLN A 81 4.83 8.28 0.03
CA GLN A 81 5.76 9.15 0.75
C GLN A 81 7.10 9.31 0.02
N GLU A 82 7.71 8.21 -0.41
CA GLU A 82 9.03 8.22 -1.05
C GLU A 82 9.00 8.72 -2.50
N TYR A 83 7.83 8.64 -3.15
CA TYR A 83 7.64 9.01 -4.55
C TYR A 83 6.68 10.18 -4.74
N ALA A 84 6.50 11.02 -3.72
CA ALA A 84 5.59 12.17 -3.74
C ALA A 84 5.71 12.99 -5.04
N GLY A 85 4.55 13.34 -5.61
CA GLY A 85 4.45 14.06 -6.90
C GLY A 85 4.78 13.27 -8.15
N LYS A 86 5.26 12.02 -8.04
CA LYS A 86 5.46 11.14 -9.21
C LYS A 86 4.17 10.38 -9.54
N LYS A 87 4.01 9.98 -10.80
CA LYS A 87 2.84 9.19 -11.27
C LYS A 87 2.54 7.99 -10.37
N VAL A 88 3.57 7.24 -9.98
CA VAL A 88 3.41 6.04 -9.13
C VAL A 88 2.85 6.35 -7.75
N ALA A 89 3.15 7.53 -7.17
CA ALA A 89 2.58 7.91 -5.88
C ALA A 89 1.07 8.14 -5.97
N LYS A 90 0.57 8.72 -7.08
CA LYS A 90 -0.87 8.83 -7.31
C LYS A 90 -1.54 7.45 -7.41
N ASP A 91 -0.94 6.53 -8.16
CA ASP A 91 -1.44 5.16 -8.32
C ASP A 91 -1.44 4.41 -6.97
N CYS A 92 -0.39 4.58 -6.17
CA CYS A 92 -0.29 4.05 -4.81
C CYS A 92 -1.33 4.64 -3.85
N TYR A 93 -1.58 5.95 -3.94
CA TYR A 93 -2.63 6.59 -3.13
C TYR A 93 -4.01 6.03 -3.47
N VAL A 94 -4.35 5.90 -4.75
CA VAL A 94 -5.64 5.33 -5.18
C VAL A 94 -5.81 3.90 -4.65
N ALA A 95 -4.77 3.09 -4.72
CA ALA A 95 -4.81 1.73 -4.15
C ALA A 95 -4.93 1.73 -2.62
N TYR A 96 -4.24 2.65 -1.93
CA TYR A 96 -4.31 2.80 -0.47
C TYR A 96 -5.71 3.22 -0.02
N ASP A 97 -6.28 4.26 -0.65
CA ASP A 97 -7.62 4.77 -0.37
C ASP A 97 -8.68 3.68 -0.52
N ARG A 98 -8.60 2.89 -1.60
CA ARG A 98 -9.47 1.73 -1.79
C ARG A 98 -9.32 0.71 -0.66
N ALA A 99 -8.09 0.31 -0.33
CA ALA A 99 -7.84 -0.69 0.72
C ALA A 99 -8.38 -0.24 2.09
N VAL A 100 -8.14 1.02 2.47
CA VAL A 100 -8.66 1.58 3.72
C VAL A 100 -10.19 1.62 3.72
N LYS A 101 -10.80 2.11 2.64
CA LYS A 101 -12.27 2.17 2.53
C LYS A 101 -12.89 0.79 2.66
N GLU A 102 -12.34 -0.21 1.98
CA GLU A 102 -12.81 -1.60 2.09
C GLU A 102 -12.70 -2.14 3.51
N GLY A 103 -11.57 -1.89 4.20
CA GLY A 103 -11.36 -2.31 5.59
C GLY A 103 -12.35 -1.69 6.59
N TYR A 104 -12.93 -0.54 6.27
CA TYR A 104 -13.94 0.15 7.09
C TYR A 104 -15.37 0.12 6.50
N THR A 105 -15.61 -0.70 5.46
CA THR A 105 -16.92 -0.88 4.84
C THR A 105 -17.58 -2.16 5.32
N GLY A 106 -18.85 -2.05 5.74
CA GLY A 106 -19.68 -3.20 6.11
C GLY A 106 -21.16 -2.99 5.73
N SER A 107 -22.04 -3.81 6.28
CA SER A 107 -23.48 -3.76 6.00
C SER A 107 -24.15 -2.42 6.37
N GLY A 108 -23.59 -1.69 7.34
CA GLY A 108 -24.04 -0.36 7.74
C GLY A 108 -23.40 0.81 6.96
N GLY A 109 -22.66 0.52 5.89
CA GLY A 109 -21.90 1.51 5.13
C GLY A 109 -20.43 1.62 5.55
N THR A 110 -19.77 2.70 5.13
CA THR A 110 -18.33 2.94 5.35
C THR A 110 -18.12 3.92 6.51
N LYS A 111 -17.42 3.49 7.57
CA LYS A 111 -17.14 4.34 8.74
C LYS A 111 -15.63 4.39 9.04
N ILE A 112 -14.95 5.31 8.37
CA ILE A 112 -13.50 5.52 8.56
C ILE A 112 -13.27 6.40 9.81
N PRO A 113 -12.40 5.98 10.75
CA PRO A 113 -11.93 6.77 11.89
C PRO A 113 -11.30 8.12 11.47
N ALA A 114 -11.28 9.09 12.39
CA ALA A 114 -10.83 10.45 12.08
C ALA A 114 -9.32 10.54 11.76
N ASP A 115 -8.52 9.73 12.44
CA ASP A 115 -7.09 9.58 12.21
C ASP A 115 -6.79 8.96 10.84
N GLU A 116 -7.53 7.93 10.43
CA GLU A 116 -7.39 7.32 9.10
C GLU A 116 -7.83 8.28 7.98
N LYS A 117 -8.90 9.07 8.20
CA LYS A 117 -9.29 10.14 7.26
C LYS A 117 -8.19 11.19 7.11
N ALA A 118 -7.61 11.64 8.22
CA ALA A 118 -6.52 12.62 8.19
C ALA A 118 -5.29 12.08 7.44
N GLU A 119 -5.00 10.79 7.59
CA GLU A 119 -3.92 10.15 6.84
C GLU A 119 -4.23 10.02 5.34
N LEU A 120 -5.47 9.67 4.97
CA LEU A 120 -5.92 9.66 3.57
C LEU A 120 -5.77 11.04 2.92
N ASP A 121 -6.18 12.10 3.61
CA ASP A 121 -6.07 13.47 3.09
C ASP A 121 -4.59 13.87 2.93
N ARG A 122 -3.74 13.53 3.91
CA ARG A 122 -2.30 13.80 3.85
C ARG A 122 -1.64 13.09 2.67
N LEU A 123 -1.91 11.81 2.50
CA LEU A 123 -1.35 10.99 1.42
C LEU A 123 -1.86 11.42 0.04
N LYS A 124 -3.12 11.86 -0.06
CA LYS A 124 -3.67 12.42 -1.30
C LYS A 124 -2.85 13.59 -1.80
N LEU A 125 -2.61 14.56 -0.91
CA LEU A 125 -1.83 15.75 -1.22
C LEU A 125 -0.41 15.40 -1.67
N LEU A 126 0.26 14.46 -0.99
CA LEU A 126 1.59 13.97 -1.40
C LEU A 126 1.56 13.27 -2.77
N GLY A 127 0.55 12.44 -3.03
CA GLY A 127 0.36 11.77 -4.32
C GLY A 127 0.14 12.76 -5.48
N GLU A 128 -0.47 13.90 -5.18
CA GLU A 128 -0.67 15.02 -6.11
C GLU A 128 0.56 15.95 -6.23
N GLY A 129 1.59 15.75 -5.41
CA GLY A 129 2.82 16.55 -5.41
C GLY A 129 2.74 17.84 -4.60
N ASN A 130 1.73 17.99 -3.75
CA ASN A 130 1.58 19.12 -2.85
C ASN A 130 2.49 18.95 -1.63
N ASN A 131 3.05 20.06 -1.14
CA ASN A 131 3.83 20.06 0.10
C ASN A 131 2.90 19.92 1.31
N VAL A 132 3.15 18.90 2.13
CA VAL A 132 2.44 18.68 3.40
C VAL A 132 3.46 18.57 4.51
N SER A 133 3.43 19.49 5.48
CA SER A 133 4.26 19.37 6.68
C SER A 133 3.86 18.09 7.45
N PRO A 134 4.82 17.28 7.92
CA PRO A 134 4.51 16.14 8.76
C PRO A 134 3.79 16.63 10.01
N LYS A 135 2.57 16.12 10.26
CA LYS A 135 1.85 16.38 11.50
C LYS A 135 2.64 15.69 12.62
N ALA A 136 3.01 16.44 13.66
CA ALA A 136 3.62 15.86 14.85
C ALA A 136 2.75 14.71 15.36
N PRO A 137 3.34 13.61 15.87
CA PRO A 137 2.56 12.53 16.47
C PRO A 137 1.67 13.14 17.56
N ALA A 138 0.40 12.75 17.56
CA ALA A 138 -0.53 13.15 18.61
C ALA A 138 0.07 12.66 19.94
N GLU A 139 0.46 13.58 20.82
CA GLU A 139 0.79 13.24 22.19
C GLU A 139 -0.40 12.49 22.78
N ASP A 140 -0.17 11.24 23.15
CA ASP A 140 -1.05 10.45 23.98
C ASP A 140 -1.26 11.25 25.27
N ALA A 141 -2.38 11.95 25.34
CA ALA A 141 -2.82 12.65 26.53
C ALA A 141 -3.12 11.59 27.58
N GLY A 142 -2.06 11.21 28.31
CA GLY A 142 -2.12 10.32 29.45
C GLY A 142 -3.20 10.78 30.40
N LYS A 143 -4.35 10.09 30.35
CA LYS A 143 -5.29 10.08 31.46
C LYS A 143 -4.78 9.07 32.49
N SER A 144 -3.73 9.49 33.20
CA SER A 144 -3.55 9.10 34.60
C SER A 144 -4.57 9.90 35.40
N GLY A 145 -5.53 9.22 36.05
CA GLY A 145 -6.56 9.93 36.79
C GLY A 145 -7.63 9.07 37.46
N ARG A 146 -7.20 8.36 38.51
CA ARG A 146 -7.97 7.75 39.64
C ARG A 146 -8.78 6.49 39.38
#